data_AF-A0A7S4L7Y3-F1
#
_entry.id   AF-A0A7S4L7Y3-F1
#
_cell.length_a   1.000
_cell.length_b   1.000
_cell.length_c   1.000
_cell.angle_alpha   90.00
_cell.angle_beta   90.00
_cell.angle_gamma   90.00
#
_symmetry.space_group_name_H-M   'P 1'
#
loop_
_entity.id
_entity.type
_entity.pdbx_description
1 polymer ?
#
loop_
_entity_poly.entity_id
_entity_poly.type
_entity_poly.pdbx_seq_one_letter_code
_entity_poly.pdbx_strand_id
1 'polypeptide(L)'
;MDPFQQQSQQQAPPQQYQQQSMNFLQQQYQQAPPQQYQQPSLNSYNAYMPNLAATNTFSNCCPPSYGTPANALPKRIPTKGYDKDKAVCAVILTVNDGGSFDELFRAVEQVPPEEEVAISLWNMSFGNLRALEKKLEKNQTSTKEAKESQELETLLDEIASDINRAEPQSVLLNFECCGGFSENAVPGNDKAAFNRIIRLFLDRGHNVNTGDFSTKALISVWNETILGPNPFVRCGTCSSGLTLNFSKKTLQECPSSQLQQVAELSDKGEARLKAMGSTCLFSVNHAKSDNNVYTLEVLTVVSSVDHNCSVSNRDCEVDADGLGVRRGCAGHVLLTYPSGGNMVVSSGHWIELSRLDTSVEMVARNMENQFGAAKAAEFQSKYASFGVAEQQSYLQQNAAMCVQSCAPVSYGNVSK
;
A
#
# COMPACT_ATOMS: atom_id res chain seq x y z
N MET A 1 -50.09 -31.91 -41.34
CA MET A 1 -48.98 -31.21 -41.99
C MET A 1 -48.61 -30.07 -41.07
N ASP A 2 -47.55 -30.24 -40.29
CA ASP A 2 -46.91 -29.18 -39.50
C ASP A 2 -45.43 -29.55 -39.33
N PRO A 3 -44.46 -28.62 -39.46
CA PRO A 3 -43.08 -28.94 -39.78
C PRO A 3 -42.11 -28.83 -38.58
N PHE A 4 -41.04 -29.64 -38.66
CA PHE A 4 -39.68 -29.37 -38.16
C PHE A 4 -39.46 -29.00 -36.68
N GLN A 5 -39.06 -30.00 -35.88
CA GLN A 5 -38.13 -29.82 -34.76
C GLN A 5 -36.76 -30.38 -35.14
N GLN A 6 -35.76 -29.53 -35.35
CA GLN A 6 -34.35 -29.90 -35.42
C GLN A 6 -33.69 -29.60 -34.07
N GLN A 7 -33.26 -30.65 -33.37
CA GLN A 7 -32.35 -30.56 -32.23
C GLN A 7 -30.92 -30.44 -32.74
N SER A 8 -30.24 -29.33 -32.41
CA SER A 8 -28.80 -29.17 -32.60
C SER A 8 -28.05 -29.82 -31.45
N GLN A 9 -27.36 -30.94 -31.71
CA GLN A 9 -26.35 -31.49 -30.81
C GLN A 9 -25.06 -30.66 -30.92
N GLN A 10 -24.71 -29.92 -29.87
CA GLN A 10 -23.37 -29.34 -29.72
C GLN A 10 -22.39 -30.45 -29.32
N GLN A 11 -21.42 -30.74 -30.18
CA GLN A 11 -20.30 -31.61 -29.87
C GLN A 11 -19.28 -30.85 -29.02
N ALA A 12 -18.88 -31.43 -27.89
CA ALA A 12 -17.78 -30.93 -27.07
C ALA A 12 -16.44 -31.09 -27.82
N PRO A 13 -15.50 -30.14 -27.68
CA PRO A 13 -14.19 -30.24 -28.32
C PRO A 13 -13.35 -31.39 -27.72
N PRO A 14 -12.46 -32.01 -28.51
CA PRO A 14 -11.69 -33.17 -28.09
C PRO A 14 -10.66 -32.83 -27.00
N GLN A 15 -10.70 -33.58 -25.90
CA GLN A 15 -9.80 -33.49 -24.73
C GLN A 15 -8.31 -33.73 -25.02
N GLN A 16 -7.92 -34.06 -26.26
CA GLN A 16 -6.54 -34.41 -26.60
C GLN A 16 -5.56 -33.22 -26.64
N TYR A 17 -6.04 -31.98 -26.80
CA TYR A 17 -5.15 -30.81 -26.87
C TYR A 17 -4.63 -30.33 -25.51
N GLN A 18 -5.33 -30.62 -24.40
CA GLN A 18 -4.89 -30.20 -23.06
C GLN A 18 -3.84 -31.12 -22.42
N GLN A 19 -3.78 -32.40 -22.82
CA GLN A 19 -2.76 -33.32 -22.28
C GLN A 19 -1.40 -33.19 -22.96
N GLN A 20 -1.34 -32.72 -24.22
CA GLN A 20 -0.07 -32.54 -24.92
C GLN A 20 0.71 -31.28 -24.46
N SER A 21 0.01 -30.20 -24.07
CA SER A 21 0.67 -29.00 -23.54
C SER A 21 1.25 -29.21 -22.14
N MET A 22 0.59 -30.00 -21.28
CA MET A 22 1.07 -30.32 -19.93
C MET A 22 2.34 -31.18 -19.94
N ASN A 23 2.45 -32.14 -20.86
CA ASN A 23 3.63 -33.01 -20.95
C ASN A 23 4.89 -32.28 -21.45
N PHE A 24 4.74 -31.24 -22.28
CA PHE A 24 5.88 -30.47 -22.79
C PHE A 24 6.50 -29.59 -21.69
N LEU A 25 5.67 -28.92 -20.88
CA LEU A 25 6.12 -28.13 -19.73
C LEU A 25 6.74 -29.01 -18.63
N GLN A 26 6.18 -30.19 -18.36
CA GLN A 26 6.69 -31.09 -17.33
C GLN A 26 8.05 -31.71 -17.70
N GLN A 27 8.31 -31.96 -18.99
CA GLN A 27 9.63 -32.43 -19.45
C GLN A 27 10.72 -31.35 -19.38
N GLN A 28 10.37 -30.07 -19.52
CA GLN A 28 11.35 -28.97 -19.33
C GLN A 28 11.78 -28.82 -17.86
N TYR A 29 10.90 -29.10 -16.90
CA TYR A 29 11.23 -28.98 -15.46
C TYR A 29 12.06 -30.15 -14.92
N GLN A 30 12.02 -31.33 -15.54
CA GLN A 30 12.76 -32.50 -15.05
C GLN A 30 14.23 -32.56 -15.47
N GLN A 31 14.69 -31.66 -16.36
CA GLN A 31 16.08 -31.64 -16.83
C GLN A 31 16.91 -30.47 -16.29
N ALA A 32 16.33 -29.59 -15.48
CA ALA A 32 17.07 -28.49 -14.86
C ALA A 32 17.76 -28.98 -13.57
N PRO A 33 19.11 -28.89 -13.47
CA PRO A 33 19.79 -29.18 -12.21
C PRO A 33 19.37 -28.16 -11.13
N PRO A 34 19.36 -28.53 -9.83
CA PRO A 34 19.04 -27.61 -8.76
C PRO A 34 20.05 -26.47 -8.73
N GLN A 35 19.63 -25.29 -9.20
CA GLN A 35 20.46 -24.09 -9.11
C GLN A 35 20.45 -23.58 -7.67
N GLN A 36 21.63 -23.52 -7.06
CA GLN A 36 21.85 -22.70 -5.88
C GLN A 36 21.66 -21.24 -6.29
N TYR A 37 20.61 -20.60 -5.80
CA TYR A 37 20.36 -19.17 -5.96
C TYR A 37 21.49 -18.38 -5.27
N GLN A 38 22.52 -18.01 -6.04
CA GLN A 38 23.40 -16.92 -5.67
C GLN A 38 22.75 -15.62 -6.13
N GLN A 39 22.42 -14.74 -5.19
CA GLN A 39 21.94 -13.40 -5.52
C GLN A 39 23.05 -12.65 -6.27
N PRO A 40 22.81 -12.13 -7.48
CA PRO A 40 23.78 -11.27 -8.14
C PRO A 40 23.91 -9.95 -7.38
N SER A 41 25.15 -9.57 -7.06
CA SER A 41 25.48 -8.27 -6.46
C SER A 41 25.19 -7.12 -7.44
N LEU A 42 24.45 -6.13 -6.97
CA LEU A 42 23.79 -5.05 -7.73
C LEU A 42 24.69 -3.94 -8.35
N ASN A 43 25.97 -4.19 -8.65
CA ASN A 43 26.93 -3.09 -8.87
C ASN A 43 27.45 -2.81 -10.29
N SER A 44 26.84 -3.30 -11.38
CA SER A 44 27.43 -3.03 -12.71
C SER A 44 26.50 -3.09 -13.93
N TYR A 45 25.50 -2.20 -14.07
CA TYR A 45 24.83 -2.01 -15.37
C TYR A 45 24.32 -0.57 -15.55
N ASN A 46 25.00 0.23 -16.39
CA ASN A 46 24.54 1.53 -16.87
C ASN A 46 25.16 1.82 -18.25
N ALA A 47 24.51 1.35 -19.31
CA ALA A 47 24.65 1.90 -20.66
C ALA A 47 23.51 1.33 -21.51
N TYR A 48 22.86 2.18 -22.29
CA TYR A 48 21.71 1.92 -23.20
C TYR A 48 20.33 1.95 -22.54
N MET A 49 19.64 3.10 -22.69
CA MET A 49 18.23 3.23 -23.10
C MET A 49 17.85 4.74 -23.14
N PRO A 50 17.23 5.25 -24.21
CA PRO A 50 16.75 6.63 -24.28
C PRO A 50 15.28 6.77 -23.82
N ASN A 51 15.06 7.71 -22.91
CA ASN A 51 13.89 8.61 -22.80
C ASN A 51 12.50 8.12 -22.32
N LEU A 52 12.44 7.08 -21.48
CA LEU A 52 11.35 6.92 -20.47
C LEU A 52 11.88 6.51 -19.08
N ALA A 53 13.20 6.63 -18.88
CA ALA A 53 13.89 6.31 -17.64
C ALA A 53 14.20 7.60 -16.86
N ALA A 54 13.26 8.01 -16.01
CA ALA A 54 13.54 8.90 -14.90
C ALA A 54 12.61 8.51 -13.74
N THR A 55 12.97 7.44 -13.03
CA THR A 55 12.73 7.27 -11.56
C THR A 55 13.23 5.95 -10.99
N ASN A 56 13.45 4.87 -11.76
CA ASN A 56 13.71 3.56 -11.16
C ASN A 56 15.18 3.09 -11.16
N THR A 57 16.08 3.93 -10.65
CA THR A 57 17.34 3.49 -10.04
C THR A 57 17.27 3.75 -8.52
N PHE A 58 16.42 3.01 -7.81
CA PHE A 58 16.19 3.16 -6.36
C PHE A 58 17.22 2.46 -5.46
N SER A 59 18.33 1.96 -6.00
CA SER A 59 19.23 1.09 -5.23
C SER A 59 20.55 1.70 -4.75
N ASN A 60 20.80 3.00 -4.90
CA ASN A 60 21.89 3.67 -4.18
C ASN A 60 21.55 5.14 -3.93
N CYS A 61 21.31 5.48 -2.66
CA CYS A 61 21.23 6.83 -2.13
C CYS A 61 20.24 7.76 -2.85
N CYS A 62 18.94 7.61 -2.62
CA CYS A 62 18.06 8.79 -2.77
C CYS A 62 18.66 9.89 -1.87
N PRO A 63 19.13 11.02 -2.42
CA PRO A 63 19.43 12.16 -1.58
C PRO A 63 18.15 12.45 -0.79
N PRO A 64 18.22 12.74 0.52
CA PRO A 64 17.03 12.97 1.31
C PRO A 64 16.19 14.02 0.61
N SER A 65 15.02 13.61 0.11
CA SER A 65 14.03 14.52 -0.43
C SER A 65 13.73 15.53 0.66
N TYR A 66 13.91 16.82 0.37
CA TYR A 66 13.71 17.86 1.36
C TYR A 66 12.24 17.78 1.81
N GLY A 67 12.06 17.42 3.08
CA GLY A 67 10.74 17.36 3.68
C GLY A 67 9.96 18.63 3.53
N THR A 68 8.64 18.52 3.68
CA THR A 68 7.78 19.69 3.77
C THR A 68 8.25 20.52 4.98
N PRO A 69 8.70 21.77 4.80
CA PRO A 69 8.97 22.65 5.93
C PRO A 69 7.72 22.76 6.79
N ALA A 70 7.87 22.88 8.12
CA ALA A 70 6.73 22.96 9.04
C ALA A 70 5.69 24.03 8.64
N ASN A 71 6.14 25.10 7.99
CA ASN A 71 5.33 26.24 7.55
C ASN A 71 4.97 26.23 6.06
N ALA A 72 5.31 25.19 5.30
CA ALA A 72 4.88 25.11 3.91
C ALA A 72 3.38 24.85 3.84
N LEU A 73 2.70 25.52 2.90
CA LEU A 73 1.28 25.36 2.68
C LEU A 73 0.96 23.93 2.20
N PRO A 74 -0.27 23.43 2.43
CA PRO A 74 -0.73 22.20 1.81
C PRO A 74 -0.57 22.26 0.29
N LYS A 75 -0.15 21.15 -0.31
CA LYS A 75 0.11 21.06 -1.74
C LYS A 75 -0.69 19.91 -2.32
N ARG A 76 -1.52 20.18 -3.34
CA ARG A 76 -2.12 19.15 -4.17
C ARG A 76 -1.03 18.48 -5.01
N ILE A 77 -0.96 17.16 -4.96
CA ILE A 77 -0.06 16.38 -5.83
C ILE A 77 -0.79 16.17 -7.17
N PRO A 78 -0.20 16.56 -8.30
CA PRO A 78 -0.84 16.36 -9.60
C PRO A 78 -1.09 14.87 -9.87
N THR A 79 -2.33 14.54 -10.21
CA THR A 79 -2.73 13.22 -10.69
C THR A 79 -3.34 13.36 -12.08
N LYS A 80 -2.97 12.47 -13.01
CA LYS A 80 -3.59 12.49 -14.34
C LYS A 80 -5.08 12.21 -14.21
N GLY A 81 -5.86 13.04 -14.90
CA GLY A 81 -7.32 12.88 -14.93
C GLY A 81 -8.04 13.47 -13.72
N TYR A 82 -7.34 14.06 -12.74
CA TYR A 82 -8.02 14.85 -11.71
C TYR A 82 -8.74 16.03 -12.34
N ASP A 83 -10.02 16.09 -12.06
CA ASP A 83 -10.89 17.17 -12.45
C ASP A 83 -11.82 17.44 -11.26
N LYS A 84 -11.92 18.71 -10.88
CA LYS A 84 -12.79 19.15 -9.79
C LYS A 84 -14.26 18.85 -10.08
N ASP A 85 -14.64 18.67 -11.34
CA ASP A 85 -16.01 18.42 -11.76
C ASP A 85 -16.35 16.91 -11.80
N LYS A 86 -15.35 16.01 -11.71
CA LYS A 86 -15.55 14.55 -11.63
C LYS A 86 -15.95 14.09 -10.23
N ALA A 87 -16.55 12.91 -10.12
CA ALA A 87 -16.76 12.27 -8.82
C ALA A 87 -15.40 11.90 -8.19
N VAL A 88 -15.23 12.13 -6.89
CA VAL A 88 -14.00 11.77 -6.17
C VAL A 88 -14.16 10.34 -5.64
N CYS A 89 -13.38 9.40 -6.17
CA CYS A 89 -13.42 8.00 -5.77
C CYS A 89 -12.46 7.68 -4.61
N ALA A 90 -11.46 8.53 -4.37
CA ALA A 90 -10.55 8.44 -3.23
C ALA A 90 -9.91 9.79 -2.90
N VAL A 91 -9.61 10.01 -1.62
CA VAL A 91 -8.83 11.16 -1.12
C VAL A 91 -7.67 10.64 -0.30
N ILE A 92 -6.44 11.06 -0.60
CA ILE A 92 -5.26 10.70 0.19
C ILE A 92 -4.60 11.98 0.71
N LEU A 93 -4.54 12.09 2.03
CA LEU A 93 -3.81 13.14 2.75
C LEU A 93 -2.51 12.56 3.28
N THR A 94 -1.39 12.94 2.68
CA THR A 94 -0.06 12.52 3.12
C THR A 94 0.55 13.56 4.05
N VAL A 95 0.86 13.12 5.26
CA VAL A 95 1.50 13.95 6.30
C VAL A 95 3.00 13.69 6.27
N ASN A 96 3.76 14.71 5.93
CA ASN A 96 5.22 14.66 5.88
C ASN A 96 5.79 15.89 6.60
N ASP A 97 6.62 15.64 7.62
CA ASP A 97 7.45 16.64 8.27
C ASP A 97 8.92 16.20 8.21
N GLY A 98 9.74 16.88 7.42
CA GLY A 98 11.15 16.51 7.24
C GLY A 98 11.38 15.40 6.20
N GLY A 99 12.63 14.97 6.07
CA GLY A 99 13.04 14.07 4.98
C GLY A 99 12.22 12.79 4.94
N SER A 100 11.73 12.41 3.76
CA SER A 100 10.92 11.22 3.58
C SER A 100 11.76 9.98 3.27
N PHE A 101 11.24 8.84 3.71
CA PHE A 101 11.75 7.51 3.42
C PHE A 101 10.71 6.66 2.65
N ASP A 102 9.51 7.19 2.40
CA ASP A 102 8.40 6.49 1.75
C ASP A 102 7.58 7.47 0.92
N GLU A 103 8.11 7.86 -0.25
CA GLU A 103 7.48 8.89 -1.08
C GLU A 103 6.31 8.36 -1.92
N LEU A 104 5.74 7.20 -1.59
CA LEU A 104 4.80 6.46 -2.44
C LEU A 104 3.73 7.37 -3.07
N PHE A 105 2.94 8.07 -2.26
CA PHE A 105 1.83 8.90 -2.76
C PHE A 105 2.24 10.26 -3.32
N ARG A 106 3.53 10.62 -3.21
CA ARG A 106 4.10 11.87 -3.73
C ARG A 106 4.91 11.64 -5.01
N ALA A 107 5.41 10.42 -5.21
CA ALA A 107 6.29 10.04 -6.31
C ALA A 107 5.65 9.06 -7.30
N VAL A 108 4.69 8.24 -6.85
CA VAL A 108 3.97 7.28 -7.70
C VAL A 108 2.57 7.78 -7.98
N GLU A 109 2.26 7.89 -9.28
CA GLU A 109 0.93 8.25 -9.73
C GLU A 109 -0.11 7.21 -9.28
N GLN A 110 -1.17 7.72 -8.64
CA GLN A 110 -2.32 6.93 -8.23
C GLN A 110 -3.33 6.92 -9.37
N VAL A 111 -3.73 5.73 -9.82
CA VAL A 111 -4.60 5.56 -10.98
C VAL A 111 -6.05 5.30 -10.52
N PRO A 112 -7.02 6.10 -10.97
CA PRO A 112 -8.43 5.84 -10.69
C PRO A 112 -8.89 4.54 -11.38
N PRO A 113 -9.88 3.83 -10.81
CA PRO A 113 -10.39 2.59 -11.41
C PRO A 113 -11.19 2.80 -12.71
N GLU A 114 -11.73 4.01 -12.91
CA GLU A 114 -12.49 4.42 -14.11
C GLU A 114 -12.01 5.81 -14.57
N GLU A 115 -12.18 6.16 -15.85
CA GLU A 115 -11.75 7.45 -16.39
C GLU A 115 -12.62 8.63 -15.89
N GLU A 116 -13.87 8.33 -15.51
CA GLU A 116 -14.91 9.27 -15.10
C GLU A 116 -14.77 9.74 -13.64
N VAL A 117 -13.95 9.05 -12.85
CA VAL A 117 -13.70 9.38 -11.44
C VAL A 117 -12.29 9.94 -11.23
N ALA A 118 -12.08 10.62 -10.10
CA ALA A 118 -10.82 11.24 -9.75
C ALA A 118 -10.30 10.78 -8.39
N ILE A 119 -8.96 10.76 -8.24
CA ILE A 119 -8.29 10.60 -6.95
C ILE A 119 -7.70 11.95 -6.55
N SER A 120 -8.06 12.45 -5.37
CA SER A 120 -7.55 13.69 -4.82
C SER A 120 -6.35 13.41 -3.91
N LEU A 121 -5.15 13.86 -4.29
CA LEU A 121 -3.92 13.68 -3.52
C LEU A 121 -3.43 15.01 -2.93
N TRP A 122 -3.14 14.99 -1.63
CA TRP A 122 -2.62 16.13 -0.90
C TRP A 122 -1.39 15.75 -0.09
N ASN A 123 -0.42 16.66 -0.02
CA ASN A 123 0.72 16.60 0.89
C ASN A 123 0.69 17.81 1.83
N MET A 124 0.91 17.59 3.12
CA MET A 124 0.93 18.67 4.12
C MET A 124 1.83 18.34 5.31
N SER A 125 2.24 19.37 6.05
CA SER A 125 2.87 19.21 7.36
C SER A 125 1.82 18.84 8.42
N PHE A 126 2.27 18.28 9.53
CA PHE A 126 1.42 18.02 10.70
C PHE A 126 0.83 19.31 11.29
N GLY A 127 1.53 20.44 11.16
CA GLY A 127 1.00 21.76 11.55
C GLY A 127 -0.28 22.12 10.78
N ASN A 128 -0.29 21.93 9.47
CA ASN A 128 -1.48 22.16 8.65
C ASN A 128 -2.58 21.13 8.91
N LEU A 129 -2.21 19.88 9.20
CA LEU A 129 -3.18 18.85 9.58
C LEU A 129 -3.95 19.23 10.86
N ARG A 130 -3.31 19.91 11.81
CA ARG A 130 -4.01 20.45 13.00
C ARG A 130 -4.97 21.59 12.66
N ALA A 131 -4.64 22.41 11.67
CA ALA A 131 -5.58 23.43 11.19
C ALA A 131 -6.80 22.76 10.53
N LEU A 132 -6.55 21.71 9.73
CA LEU A 132 -7.61 20.88 9.14
C LEU A 132 -8.47 20.17 10.20
N GLU A 133 -7.88 19.61 11.25
CA GLU A 133 -8.58 18.99 12.40
C GLU A 133 -9.67 19.93 12.94
N LYS A 134 -9.29 21.17 13.29
CA LYS A 134 -10.22 22.17 13.83
C LYS A 134 -11.34 22.51 12.84
N LYS A 135 -11.03 22.52 11.54
CA LYS A 135 -11.98 22.80 10.47
C LYS A 135 -13.01 21.69 10.33
N LEU A 136 -12.55 20.43 10.37
CA LEU A 136 -13.40 19.25 10.28
C LEU A 136 -14.25 19.03 11.55
N GLU A 137 -13.75 19.39 12.74
CA GLU A 137 -14.51 19.26 14.00
C GLU A 137 -15.66 20.26 14.10
N LYS A 138 -15.42 21.53 13.74
CA LYS A 138 -16.37 22.58 14.06
C LYS A 138 -17.54 22.68 13.08
N ASN A 139 -17.44 22.11 11.87
CA ASN A 139 -18.31 22.45 10.73
C ASN A 139 -18.51 23.99 10.58
N GLN A 140 -17.63 24.81 11.16
CA GLN A 140 -17.79 26.26 11.24
C GLN A 140 -16.98 26.90 10.13
N THR A 141 -17.65 27.74 9.35
CA THR A 141 -17.03 28.74 8.49
C THR A 141 -16.22 29.71 9.35
N SER A 142 -14.89 29.65 9.21
CA SER A 142 -13.90 30.68 9.58
C SER A 142 -14.22 31.53 10.82
N THR A 143 -13.73 31.09 11.98
CA THR A 143 -13.57 31.99 13.13
C THR A 143 -12.51 33.04 12.78
N LYS A 144 -12.87 34.32 12.82
CA LYS A 144 -12.04 35.53 12.54
C LYS A 144 -10.73 35.66 13.36
N GLU A 145 -10.33 34.64 14.10
CA GLU A 145 -9.21 34.65 15.02
C GLU A 145 -7.99 33.92 14.45
N ALA A 146 -7.33 34.58 13.50
CA ALA A 146 -5.87 34.63 13.31
C ALA A 146 -5.61 35.18 11.90
N LYS A 147 -4.58 36.00 11.74
CA LYS A 147 -3.97 36.30 10.43
C LYS A 147 -3.27 35.04 9.87
N GLU A 148 -3.92 33.89 9.89
CA GLU A 148 -3.50 32.81 9.01
C GLU A 148 -3.66 33.32 7.57
N SER A 149 -2.76 32.91 6.69
CA SER A 149 -2.80 33.36 5.30
C SER A 149 -4.16 32.97 4.72
N GLN A 150 -4.90 33.92 4.12
CA GLN A 150 -6.14 33.65 3.38
C GLN A 150 -5.96 32.48 2.39
N GLU A 151 -4.74 32.30 1.89
CA GLU A 151 -4.32 31.19 1.04
C GLU A 151 -4.40 29.83 1.75
N LEU A 152 -3.91 29.71 2.99
CA LEU A 152 -4.01 28.48 3.78
C LEU A 152 -5.47 28.09 3.99
N GLU A 153 -6.32 29.04 4.39
CA GLU A 153 -7.74 28.77 4.59
C GLU A 153 -8.44 28.28 3.32
N THR A 154 -8.11 28.89 2.17
CA THR A 154 -8.63 28.49 0.86
C THR A 154 -8.22 27.04 0.53
N LEU A 155 -6.97 26.67 0.78
CA LEU A 155 -6.48 25.30 0.57
C LEU A 155 -7.14 24.31 1.53
N LEU A 156 -7.34 24.68 2.80
CA LEU A 156 -8.04 23.85 3.77
C LEU A 156 -9.52 23.68 3.43
N ASP A 157 -10.17 24.70 2.85
CA ASP A 157 -11.55 24.59 2.32
C ASP A 157 -11.60 23.60 1.16
N GLU A 158 -10.62 23.65 0.25
CA GLU A 158 -10.53 22.74 -0.88
C GLU A 158 -10.32 21.29 -0.42
N ILE A 159 -9.42 21.05 0.54
CA ILE A 159 -9.20 19.73 1.14
C ILE A 159 -10.47 19.22 1.82
N ALA A 160 -11.13 20.04 2.64
CA ALA A 160 -12.36 19.66 3.33
C ALA A 160 -13.49 19.36 2.33
N SER A 161 -13.58 20.12 1.24
CA SER A 161 -14.53 19.87 0.15
C SER A 161 -14.29 18.51 -0.50
N ASP A 162 -13.05 18.16 -0.83
CA ASP A 162 -12.71 16.85 -1.41
C ASP A 162 -13.03 15.70 -0.46
N ILE A 163 -12.69 15.84 0.84
CA ILE A 163 -13.05 14.84 1.88
C ILE A 163 -14.57 14.62 1.93
N ASN A 164 -15.36 15.69 1.87
CA ASN A 164 -16.82 15.61 1.97
C ASN A 164 -17.49 15.08 0.68
N ARG A 165 -16.79 15.09 -0.45
CA ARG A 165 -17.28 14.54 -1.73
C ARG A 165 -17.01 13.05 -1.89
N ALA A 166 -16.01 12.53 -1.20
CA ALA A 166 -15.66 11.12 -1.23
C ALA A 166 -16.47 10.33 -0.19
N GLU A 167 -16.69 9.04 -0.48
CA GLU A 167 -17.23 8.12 0.51
C GLU A 167 -16.26 7.99 1.71
N PRO A 168 -16.74 7.82 2.95
CA PRO A 168 -15.89 7.80 4.14
C PRO A 168 -14.73 6.81 4.07
N GLN A 169 -14.98 5.58 3.65
CA GLN A 169 -14.02 4.49 3.49
C GLN A 169 -13.04 4.70 2.33
N SER A 170 -13.19 5.77 1.56
CA SER A 170 -12.32 6.15 0.44
C SER A 170 -11.39 7.31 0.79
N VAL A 171 -11.45 7.80 2.03
CA VAL A 171 -10.55 8.83 2.55
C VAL A 171 -9.43 8.17 3.35
N LEU A 172 -8.20 8.57 3.07
CA LEU A 172 -7.00 8.11 3.76
C LEU A 172 -6.23 9.28 4.38
N LEU A 173 -5.90 9.14 5.66
CA LEU A 173 -4.84 9.89 6.30
C LEU A 173 -3.58 9.03 6.40
N ASN A 174 -2.58 9.30 5.57
CA ASN A 174 -1.30 8.60 5.56
C ASN A 174 -0.26 9.39 6.37
N PHE A 175 0.15 8.84 7.50
CA PHE A 175 1.34 9.33 8.21
C PHE A 175 2.58 8.71 7.57
N GLU A 176 3.21 9.48 6.68
CA GLU A 176 4.37 9.02 5.91
C GLU A 176 5.56 8.70 6.82
N CYS A 177 6.37 7.72 6.44
CA CYS A 177 7.65 7.48 7.10
C CYS A 177 8.62 8.61 6.78
N CYS A 178 8.66 9.63 7.63
CA CYS A 178 9.55 10.78 7.49
C CYS A 178 10.28 11.09 8.80
N GLY A 179 11.31 11.94 8.73
CA GLY A 179 12.16 12.28 9.87
C GLY A 179 11.44 12.95 11.05
N GLY A 180 10.23 13.47 10.84
CA GLY A 180 9.36 14.04 11.87
C GLY A 180 8.71 13.00 12.78
N PHE A 181 8.65 11.73 12.35
CA PHE A 181 8.17 10.62 13.16
C PHE A 181 9.35 9.77 13.64
N SER A 182 9.36 9.42 14.91
CA SER A 182 10.34 8.51 15.48
C SER A 182 9.79 7.81 16.72
N GLU A 183 10.57 6.90 17.28
CA GLU A 183 10.26 6.22 18.54
C GLU A 183 9.93 7.16 19.71
N ASN A 184 10.43 8.40 19.70
CA ASN A 184 10.25 9.32 20.83
C ASN A 184 9.58 10.62 20.45
N ALA A 185 9.17 10.78 19.19
CA ALA A 185 8.66 12.04 18.69
C ALA A 185 7.56 11.86 17.65
N VAL A 186 6.56 12.72 17.79
CA VAL A 186 5.68 13.17 16.71
C VAL A 186 6.04 14.62 16.40
N PRO A 187 5.72 15.14 15.20
CA PRO A 187 6.00 16.53 14.87
C PRO A 187 5.45 17.50 15.91
N GLY A 188 6.28 18.45 16.35
CA GLY A 188 5.94 19.42 17.40
C GLY A 188 5.77 18.84 18.81
N ASN A 189 6.06 17.55 19.03
CA ASN A 189 5.87 16.82 20.30
C ASN A 189 4.42 16.89 20.84
N ASP A 190 3.44 17.15 19.98
CA ASP A 190 2.02 17.22 20.37
C ASP A 190 1.35 15.84 20.26
N LYS A 191 1.71 14.97 21.20
CA LYS A 191 1.18 13.60 21.31
C LYS A 191 -0.35 13.57 21.41
N ALA A 192 -0.93 14.58 22.07
CA ALA A 192 -2.37 14.67 22.25
C ALA A 192 -3.08 14.98 20.93
N ALA A 193 -2.59 15.95 20.15
CA ALA A 193 -3.11 16.23 18.82
C ALA A 193 -2.96 15.03 17.89
N PHE A 194 -1.82 14.34 17.90
CA PHE A 194 -1.60 13.16 17.06
C PHE A 194 -2.69 12.09 17.26
N ASN A 195 -2.96 11.73 18.52
CA ASN A 195 -4.00 10.74 18.83
C ASN A 195 -5.42 11.27 18.55
N ARG A 196 -5.71 12.55 18.82
CA ARG A 196 -7.04 13.13 18.53
C ARG A 196 -7.35 13.18 17.04
N ILE A 197 -6.37 13.54 16.21
CA ILE A 197 -6.55 13.58 14.75
C ILE A 197 -6.80 12.18 14.20
N ILE A 198 -6.02 11.20 14.64
CA ILE A 198 -6.25 9.78 14.30
C ILE A 198 -7.69 9.41 14.66
N ARG A 199 -8.11 9.71 15.90
CA ARG A 199 -9.45 9.42 16.39
C ARG A 199 -10.54 10.11 15.56
N LEU A 200 -10.37 11.38 15.22
CA LEU A 200 -11.29 12.15 14.40
C LEU A 200 -11.52 11.50 13.03
N PHE A 201 -10.45 11.05 12.36
CA PHE A 201 -10.58 10.37 11.07
C PHE A 201 -11.29 9.02 11.22
N LEU A 202 -10.94 8.23 12.23
CA LEU A 202 -11.59 6.95 12.49
C LEU A 202 -13.07 7.11 12.83
N ASP A 203 -13.45 8.05 13.70
CA ASP A 203 -14.85 8.30 14.08
C ASP A 203 -15.71 8.74 12.87
N ARG A 204 -15.09 9.35 11.86
CA ARG A 204 -15.74 9.72 10.60
C ARG A 204 -15.83 8.58 9.58
N GLY A 205 -15.38 7.38 9.91
CA GLY A 205 -15.35 6.24 9.00
C GLY A 205 -14.19 6.25 8.00
N HIS A 206 -13.20 7.14 8.19
CA HIS A 206 -12.04 7.24 7.31
C HIS A 206 -10.95 6.23 7.67
N ASN A 207 -9.96 6.10 6.78
CA ASN A 207 -8.81 5.23 6.97
C ASN A 207 -7.59 6.02 7.45
N VAL A 208 -6.76 5.38 8.27
CA VAL A 208 -5.47 5.90 8.75
C VAL A 208 -4.39 4.88 8.45
N ASN A 209 -3.30 5.29 7.80
CA ASN A 209 -2.14 4.44 7.57
C ASN A 209 -0.91 4.95 8.33
N THR A 210 -0.17 4.01 8.92
CA THR A 210 1.19 4.23 9.43
C THR A 210 2.14 3.18 8.86
N GLY A 211 3.35 3.60 8.52
CA GLY A 211 4.46 2.72 8.14
C GLY A 211 5.63 2.89 9.10
N ASP A 212 6.65 2.05 8.98
CA ASP A 212 7.92 2.05 9.76
C ASP A 212 8.05 3.15 10.84
N PHE A 213 8.40 4.39 10.48
CA PHE A 213 8.68 5.46 11.45
C PHE A 213 7.43 6.02 12.13
N SER A 214 6.34 6.19 11.39
CA SER A 214 5.06 6.60 11.98
C SER A 214 4.45 5.50 12.85
N THR A 215 4.70 4.22 12.54
CA THR A 215 4.37 3.08 13.41
C THR A 215 5.16 3.14 14.73
N LYS A 216 6.48 3.43 14.70
CA LYS A 216 7.26 3.62 15.93
C LYS A 216 6.69 4.74 16.80
N ALA A 217 6.35 5.87 16.17
CA ALA A 217 5.75 7.00 16.87
C ALA A 217 4.39 6.61 17.46
N LEU A 218 3.51 5.99 16.67
CA LEU A 218 2.18 5.53 17.09
C LEU A 218 2.25 4.63 18.31
N ILE A 219 3.10 3.60 18.30
CA ILE A 219 3.23 2.67 19.43
C ILE A 219 3.70 3.40 20.70
N SER A 220 4.65 4.34 20.55
CA SER A 220 5.24 5.09 21.65
C SER A 220 4.29 6.10 22.30
N VAL A 221 3.46 6.77 21.49
CA VAL A 221 2.59 7.86 21.96
C VAL A 221 1.12 7.45 22.05
N TRP A 222 0.82 6.16 21.87
CA TRP A 222 -0.54 5.62 21.92
C TRP A 222 -1.26 6.04 23.21
N ASN A 223 -2.42 6.65 23.06
CA ASN A 223 -3.26 7.07 24.17
C ASN A 223 -4.46 6.14 24.31
N GLU A 224 -4.44 5.28 25.34
CA GLU A 224 -5.50 4.27 25.52
C GLU A 224 -6.88 4.85 25.83
N THR A 225 -6.95 6.08 26.36
CA THR A 225 -8.22 6.78 26.60
C THR A 225 -8.85 7.28 25.29
N ILE A 226 -8.04 7.53 24.26
CA ILE A 226 -8.51 8.08 22.98
C ILE A 226 -8.72 6.95 21.95
N LEU A 227 -7.75 6.05 21.81
CA LEU A 227 -7.73 5.01 20.78
C LEU A 227 -8.14 3.61 21.29
N GLY A 228 -8.40 3.46 22.60
CA GLY A 228 -8.62 2.16 23.23
C GLY A 228 -7.32 1.44 23.59
N PRO A 229 -7.38 0.19 24.12
CA PRO A 229 -6.19 -0.54 24.54
C PRO A 229 -5.12 -0.60 23.43
N ASN A 230 -3.83 -0.44 23.74
CA ASN A 230 -2.77 -0.53 22.73
C ASN A 230 -2.48 -2.02 22.40
N PRO A 231 -2.79 -2.51 21.19
CA PRO A 231 -2.51 -3.90 20.86
C PRO A 231 -1.06 -4.11 20.42
N PHE A 232 -0.29 -3.06 20.14
CA PHE A 232 1.00 -3.18 19.47
C PHE A 232 2.17 -3.28 20.46
N VAL A 233 3.06 -4.23 20.21
CA VAL A 233 4.28 -4.44 21.00
C VAL A 233 5.47 -4.44 20.07
N ARG A 234 6.46 -3.60 20.33
CA ARG A 234 7.71 -3.61 19.54
C ARG A 234 8.52 -4.86 19.83
N CYS A 235 9.02 -5.46 18.77
CA CYS A 235 9.72 -6.74 18.78
C CYS A 235 11.20 -6.64 18.41
N GLY A 236 11.57 -5.60 17.66
CA GLY A 236 12.94 -5.34 17.23
C GLY A 236 13.00 -4.36 16.06
N THR A 237 14.12 -4.40 15.34
CA THR A 237 14.30 -3.67 14.08
C THR A 237 15.04 -4.51 13.05
N CYS A 238 14.89 -4.18 11.77
CA CYS A 238 15.58 -4.80 10.63
C CYS A 238 16.23 -3.71 9.76
N SER A 239 17.32 -4.02 9.04
CA SER A 239 18.03 -3.06 8.16
C SER A 239 18.40 -3.65 6.79
N SER A 240 17.73 -4.74 6.40
CA SER A 240 18.10 -5.56 5.25
C SER A 240 16.88 -5.90 4.40
N GLY A 241 16.27 -7.05 4.63
CA GLY A 241 15.11 -7.52 3.93
C GLY A 241 14.19 -8.28 4.87
N LEU A 242 12.91 -8.29 4.54
CA LEU A 242 11.90 -9.03 5.28
C LEU A 242 10.96 -9.76 4.32
N THR A 243 10.59 -10.98 4.69
CA THR A 243 9.62 -11.78 3.94
C THR A 243 8.30 -11.75 4.68
N LEU A 244 7.28 -11.29 3.96
CA LEU A 244 5.89 -11.33 4.39
C LEU A 244 5.23 -12.59 3.88
N ASN A 245 4.46 -13.26 4.73
CA ASN A 245 3.47 -14.24 4.32
C ASN A 245 2.06 -13.78 4.69
N PHE A 246 1.08 -14.20 3.91
CA PHE A 246 -0.32 -13.82 4.06
C PHE A 246 -1.26 -14.83 3.42
N SER A 247 -2.53 -14.80 3.85
CA SER A 247 -3.64 -15.38 3.08
C SER A 247 -3.98 -14.43 1.94
N LYS A 248 -3.99 -14.92 0.71
CA LYS A 248 -4.50 -14.16 -0.44
C LYS A 248 -5.97 -13.84 -0.25
N LYS A 249 -6.76 -14.79 0.27
CA LYS A 249 -8.18 -14.57 0.55
C LYS A 249 -8.39 -13.41 1.53
N THR A 250 -7.70 -13.43 2.68
CA THR A 250 -7.80 -12.34 3.66
C THR A 250 -7.39 -10.99 3.06
N LEU A 251 -6.30 -10.93 2.30
CA LEU A 251 -5.88 -9.68 1.66
C LEU A 251 -6.83 -9.21 0.55
N GLN A 252 -7.48 -10.12 -0.18
CA GLN A 252 -8.50 -9.78 -1.17
C GLN A 252 -9.78 -9.22 -0.53
N GLU A 253 -10.10 -9.65 0.69
CA GLU A 253 -11.28 -9.20 1.43
C GLU A 253 -11.02 -7.95 2.27
N CYS A 254 -9.76 -7.53 2.44
CA CYS A 254 -9.40 -6.38 3.28
C CYS A 254 -9.75 -5.04 2.59
N PRO A 255 -9.91 -3.92 3.34
CA PRO A 255 -10.37 -2.65 2.79
C PRO A 255 -9.30 -1.83 2.03
N SER A 256 -8.11 -2.40 1.77
CA SER A 256 -7.01 -1.73 1.10
C SER A 256 -6.80 -2.28 -0.31
N SER A 257 -7.18 -1.51 -1.35
CA SER A 257 -7.01 -1.98 -2.74
C SER A 257 -5.55 -2.27 -3.10
N GLN A 258 -4.60 -1.57 -2.47
CA GLN A 258 -3.18 -1.86 -2.61
C GLN A 258 -2.80 -3.25 -2.08
N LEU A 259 -3.33 -3.67 -0.93
CA LEU A 259 -3.06 -5.01 -0.39
C LEU A 259 -3.84 -6.10 -1.15
N GLN A 260 -5.04 -5.78 -1.66
CA GLN A 260 -5.75 -6.65 -2.60
C GLN A 260 -4.89 -6.90 -3.85
N GLN A 261 -4.26 -5.85 -4.38
CA GLN A 261 -3.38 -5.96 -5.54
C GLN A 261 -2.14 -6.83 -5.27
N VAL A 262 -1.58 -6.78 -4.05
CA VAL A 262 -0.51 -7.70 -3.61
C VAL A 262 -1.01 -9.15 -3.62
N ALA A 263 -2.23 -9.40 -3.16
CA ALA A 263 -2.83 -10.73 -3.15
C ALA A 263 -3.08 -11.27 -4.56
N GLU A 264 -3.58 -10.42 -5.46
CA GLU A 264 -3.84 -10.78 -6.85
C GLU A 264 -2.56 -11.08 -7.64
N LEU A 265 -1.46 -10.40 -7.32
CA LEU A 265 -0.18 -10.57 -8.00
C LEU A 265 0.71 -11.65 -7.39
N SER A 266 0.43 -12.11 -6.17
CA SER A 266 1.23 -13.14 -5.50
C SER A 266 0.67 -14.54 -5.74
N ASP A 267 1.49 -15.47 -6.24
CA ASP A 267 1.12 -16.87 -6.42
C ASP A 267 0.97 -17.59 -5.08
N LYS A 268 1.97 -17.46 -4.21
CA LYS A 268 2.10 -18.26 -2.97
C LYS A 268 1.72 -17.53 -1.69
N GLY A 269 1.18 -16.32 -1.77
CA GLY A 269 0.94 -15.52 -0.56
C GLY A 269 2.23 -15.09 0.13
N GLU A 270 3.25 -14.73 -0.67
CA GLU A 270 4.55 -14.25 -0.23
C GLU A 270 4.90 -12.92 -0.92
N ALA A 271 5.48 -12.00 -0.15
CA ALA A 271 6.10 -10.78 -0.65
C ALA A 271 7.44 -10.54 0.06
N ARG A 272 8.40 -9.93 -0.61
CA ARG A 272 9.68 -9.51 -0.01
C ARG A 272 9.82 -8.00 -0.07
N LEU A 273 10.21 -7.41 1.05
CA LEU A 273 10.43 -5.98 1.17
C LEU A 273 11.89 -5.74 1.47
N LYS A 274 12.42 -4.64 0.93
CA LYS A 274 13.67 -4.08 1.41
C LYS A 274 13.36 -3.30 2.69
N ALA A 275 14.12 -3.55 3.73
CA ALA A 275 14.03 -2.85 5.00
C ALA A 275 15.13 -1.77 5.04
N MET A 276 14.75 -0.53 5.31
CA MET A 276 15.72 0.54 5.53
C MET A 276 16.33 0.41 6.93
N GLY A 277 17.35 1.21 7.20
CA GLY A 277 18.02 1.20 8.50
C GLY A 277 17.03 1.33 9.67
N SER A 278 17.09 0.36 10.58
CA SER A 278 16.25 0.31 11.78
C SER A 278 14.75 0.20 11.54
N THR A 279 14.29 -0.36 10.42
CA THR A 279 12.87 -0.58 10.15
C THR A 279 12.17 -1.35 11.27
N CYS A 280 10.99 -0.86 11.68
CA CYS A 280 10.23 -1.37 12.84
C CYS A 280 9.78 -2.81 12.63
N LEU A 281 9.99 -3.66 13.63
CA LEU A 281 9.27 -4.93 13.75
C LEU A 281 8.40 -4.87 15.00
N PHE A 282 7.13 -5.23 14.87
CA PHE A 282 6.18 -5.29 15.99
C PHE A 282 5.33 -6.56 15.95
N SER A 283 4.71 -6.90 17.07
CA SER A 283 3.75 -7.99 17.26
C SER A 283 2.48 -7.45 17.92
N VAL A 284 1.52 -8.33 18.16
CA VAL A 284 0.24 -8.02 18.78
C VAL A 284 0.16 -8.62 20.18
N ASN A 285 -0.26 -7.81 21.15
CA ASN A 285 -0.68 -8.27 22.46
C ASN A 285 -2.14 -8.73 22.38
N HIS A 286 -2.33 -10.03 22.19
CA HIS A 286 -3.66 -10.62 22.04
C HIS A 286 -4.59 -10.37 23.25
N ALA A 287 -4.04 -10.23 24.45
CA ALA A 287 -4.83 -9.92 25.64
C ALA A 287 -5.39 -8.48 25.64
N LYS A 288 -4.74 -7.55 24.94
CA LYS A 288 -5.24 -6.19 24.74
C LYS A 288 -6.11 -6.04 23.49
N SER A 289 -5.93 -6.91 22.49
CA SER A 289 -6.74 -6.87 21.27
C SER A 289 -8.15 -7.42 21.46
N ASP A 290 -8.38 -8.25 22.48
CA ASP A 290 -9.73 -8.67 22.88
C ASP A 290 -10.42 -7.55 23.67
N ASN A 291 -11.11 -6.65 22.96
CA ASN A 291 -11.80 -5.50 23.52
C ASN A 291 -13.03 -5.11 22.67
N ASN A 292 -13.79 -4.11 23.13
CA ASN A 292 -15.01 -3.63 22.48
C ASN A 292 -14.83 -2.29 21.74
N VAL A 293 -13.62 -1.75 21.66
CA VAL A 293 -13.31 -0.46 21.02
C VAL A 293 -13.02 -0.62 19.54
N TYR A 294 -12.36 -1.72 19.16
CA TYR A 294 -12.06 -2.06 17.78
C TYR A 294 -11.95 -3.58 17.63
N THR A 295 -12.04 -4.07 16.39
CA THR A 295 -11.61 -5.41 16.02
C THR A 295 -10.19 -5.36 15.45
N LEU A 296 -9.42 -6.43 15.62
CA LEU A 296 -8.04 -6.53 15.13
C LEU A 296 -7.90 -7.74 14.22
N GLU A 297 -7.27 -7.54 13.06
CA GLU A 297 -6.89 -8.59 12.13
C GLU A 297 -5.42 -8.47 11.73
N VAL A 298 -4.67 -9.57 11.83
CA VAL A 298 -3.31 -9.64 11.30
C VAL A 298 -3.40 -10.02 9.81
N LEU A 299 -3.10 -9.06 8.94
CA LEU A 299 -3.21 -9.23 7.49
C LEU A 299 -1.99 -9.95 6.90
N THR A 300 -0.79 -9.66 7.41
CA THR A 300 0.45 -10.34 7.00
C THR A 300 1.37 -10.57 8.19
N VAL A 301 2.26 -11.56 8.10
CA VAL A 301 3.32 -11.81 9.10
C VAL A 301 4.71 -11.72 8.48
N VAL A 302 5.66 -11.16 9.24
CA VAL A 302 7.10 -11.20 8.92
C VAL A 302 7.66 -12.56 9.34
N SER A 303 7.69 -13.50 8.40
CA SER A 303 8.10 -14.89 8.63
C SER A 303 9.62 -15.09 8.60
N SER A 304 10.34 -14.22 7.90
CA SER A 304 11.80 -14.15 7.94
C SER A 304 12.30 -12.71 7.83
N VAL A 305 13.48 -12.51 8.38
CA VAL A 305 14.27 -11.29 8.27
C VAL A 305 15.67 -11.69 7.80
N ASP A 306 16.24 -10.92 6.88
CA ASP A 306 17.57 -11.17 6.37
C ASP A 306 18.60 -10.82 7.45
N HIS A 307 19.58 -11.70 7.67
CA HIS A 307 20.58 -11.63 8.74
C HIS A 307 19.98 -11.83 10.16
N ASN A 308 20.85 -12.17 11.13
CA ASN A 308 20.45 -12.50 12.50
C ASN A 308 20.00 -11.26 13.30
N CYS A 309 18.85 -10.69 12.97
CA CYS A 309 18.17 -9.70 13.81
C CYS A 309 17.59 -10.41 15.04
N SER A 310 17.87 -9.90 16.24
CA SER A 310 17.23 -10.38 17.46
C SER A 310 15.80 -9.87 17.49
N VAL A 311 14.87 -10.72 17.05
CA VAL A 311 13.43 -10.45 17.09
C VAL A 311 12.83 -11.17 18.29
N SER A 312 12.26 -10.42 19.22
CA SER A 312 11.46 -10.96 20.33
C SER A 312 10.00 -11.10 19.90
N ASN A 313 9.22 -11.98 20.55
CA ASN A 313 7.76 -12.14 20.35
C ASN A 313 7.33 -12.28 18.87
N ARG A 314 7.17 -13.53 18.42
CA ARG A 314 6.79 -13.89 17.05
C ARG A 314 5.46 -14.65 17.04
N ASP A 315 4.52 -14.13 17.80
CA ASP A 315 3.29 -14.83 18.16
C ASP A 315 2.14 -14.54 17.19
N CYS A 316 2.35 -13.69 16.18
CA CYS A 316 1.36 -13.44 15.13
C CYS A 316 1.30 -14.61 14.15
N GLU A 317 0.10 -14.95 13.70
CA GLU A 317 -0.16 -16.08 12.82
C GLU A 317 -1.11 -15.70 11.67
N VAL A 318 -0.90 -16.29 10.48
CA VAL A 318 -1.82 -16.23 9.33
C VAL A 318 -1.89 -17.60 8.66
N ASP A 319 -3.06 -17.97 8.15
CA ASP A 319 -3.23 -19.18 7.34
C ASP A 319 -2.90 -18.89 5.88
N ALA A 320 -1.78 -19.42 5.36
CA ALA A 320 -1.32 -19.11 4.01
C ALA A 320 -1.97 -20.02 2.95
N ASP A 321 -3.30 -20.01 2.87
CA ASP A 321 -4.13 -20.67 1.84
C ASP A 321 -3.69 -22.10 1.47
N GLY A 322 -3.60 -22.97 2.49
CA GLY A 322 -3.23 -24.38 2.29
C GLY A 322 -1.73 -24.66 2.33
N LEU A 323 -0.87 -23.64 2.48
CA LEU A 323 0.54 -23.78 2.84
C LEU A 323 0.76 -23.93 4.36
N GLY A 324 -0.34 -23.97 5.12
CA GLY A 324 -0.36 -24.07 6.57
C GLY A 324 -0.17 -22.72 7.26
N VAL A 325 -0.23 -22.77 8.59
CA VAL A 325 -0.09 -21.58 9.44
C VAL A 325 1.35 -21.06 9.39
N ARG A 326 1.49 -19.77 9.06
CA ARG A 326 2.76 -19.04 9.09
C ARG A 326 2.82 -18.18 10.34
N ARG A 327 3.98 -18.14 11.00
CA ARG A 327 4.20 -17.41 12.25
C ARG A 327 5.32 -16.40 12.12
N GLY A 328 5.20 -15.28 12.83
CA GLY A 328 6.18 -14.21 12.74
C GLY A 328 5.84 -12.99 13.60
N CYS A 329 6.55 -11.88 13.34
CA CYS A 329 6.05 -10.57 13.76
C CYS A 329 4.88 -10.16 12.87
N ALA A 330 4.09 -9.19 13.31
CA ALA A 330 3.11 -8.58 12.43
C ALA A 330 3.80 -7.84 11.28
N GLY A 331 3.36 -8.10 10.04
CA GLY A 331 3.75 -7.33 8.87
C GLY A 331 2.78 -6.17 8.66
N HIS A 332 1.49 -6.49 8.55
CA HIS A 332 0.39 -5.52 8.51
C HIS A 332 -0.70 -5.95 9.50
N VAL A 333 -1.24 -4.98 10.22
CA VAL A 333 -2.40 -5.18 11.11
C VAL A 333 -3.46 -4.16 10.76
N LEU A 334 -4.70 -4.63 10.66
CA LEU A 334 -5.90 -3.83 10.48
C LEU A 334 -6.62 -3.72 11.82
N LEU A 335 -6.92 -2.49 12.25
CA LEU A 335 -7.90 -2.21 13.28
C LEU A 335 -9.15 -1.64 12.64
N THR A 336 -10.32 -2.19 12.94
CA THR A 336 -11.61 -1.66 12.46
C THR A 336 -12.45 -1.19 13.64
N TYR A 337 -12.80 0.10 13.62
CA TYR A 337 -13.59 0.77 14.65
C TYR A 337 -15.10 0.67 14.34
N PRO A 338 -15.99 0.76 15.35
CA PRO A 338 -17.44 0.69 15.15
C PRO A 338 -18.03 1.70 14.16
N SER A 339 -17.35 2.82 13.92
CA SER A 339 -17.70 3.83 12.91
C SER A 339 -17.49 3.35 11.46
N GLY A 340 -16.84 2.20 11.26
CA GLY A 340 -16.34 1.73 9.96
C GLY A 340 -14.94 2.27 9.60
N GLY A 341 -14.37 3.14 10.44
CA GLY A 341 -13.03 3.67 10.25
C GLY A 341 -11.97 2.61 10.48
N ASN A 342 -10.93 2.60 9.64
CA ASN A 342 -9.88 1.60 9.67
C ASN A 342 -8.51 2.22 9.97
N MET A 343 -7.67 1.51 10.70
CA MET A 343 -6.26 1.83 10.84
C MET A 343 -5.40 0.67 10.34
N VAL A 344 -4.55 0.91 9.36
CA VAL A 344 -3.56 -0.08 8.90
C VAL A 344 -2.16 0.32 9.37
N VAL A 345 -1.55 -0.57 10.15
CA VAL A 345 -0.20 -0.39 10.70
C VAL A 345 0.76 -1.35 10.02
N SER A 346 1.85 -0.83 9.43
CA SER A 346 2.85 -1.62 8.71
C SER A 346 4.22 -1.63 9.39
N SER A 347 4.90 -2.79 9.32
CA SER A 347 6.31 -3.01 9.73
C SER A 347 7.31 -2.61 8.62
N GLY A 348 6.86 -2.05 7.50
CA GLY A 348 7.71 -1.63 6.39
C GLY A 348 7.30 -0.28 5.79
N HIS A 349 7.99 0.09 4.72
CA HIS A 349 7.58 1.19 3.85
C HIS A 349 6.62 0.65 2.80
N TRP A 350 5.56 1.39 2.53
CA TRP A 350 4.53 1.01 1.56
C TRP A 350 5.11 0.96 0.14
N ILE A 351 6.03 1.88 -0.20
CA ILE A 351 6.74 1.85 -1.49
C ILE A 351 7.55 0.55 -1.69
N GLU A 352 7.92 -0.17 -0.63
CA GLU A 352 8.77 -1.37 -0.75
C GLU A 352 7.97 -2.66 -1.03
N LEU A 353 6.63 -2.60 -1.13
CA LEU A 353 5.74 -3.71 -1.54
C LEU A 353 5.89 -4.04 -3.03
N SER A 354 7.10 -4.43 -3.43
CA SER A 354 7.53 -4.46 -4.84
C SER A 354 8.00 -5.82 -5.32
N ARG A 355 8.40 -6.74 -4.42
CA ARG A 355 8.91 -8.07 -4.81
C ARG A 355 7.91 -9.16 -4.49
N LEU A 356 7.24 -9.65 -5.51
CA LEU A 356 6.20 -10.66 -5.41
C LEU A 356 6.62 -11.94 -6.13
N ASP A 357 6.23 -13.09 -5.57
CA ASP A 357 6.26 -14.34 -6.31
C ASP A 357 5.13 -14.30 -7.34
N THR A 358 5.44 -13.98 -8.60
CA THR A 358 4.46 -13.65 -9.64
C THR A 358 4.87 -14.19 -11.00
N SER A 359 3.91 -14.31 -11.91
CA SER A 359 4.10 -14.73 -13.30
C SER A 359 3.89 -13.57 -14.29
N VAL A 360 4.41 -13.74 -15.51
CA VAL A 360 4.23 -12.77 -16.61
C VAL A 360 2.76 -12.60 -16.94
N GLU A 361 2.00 -13.69 -16.93
CA GLU A 361 0.57 -13.72 -17.24
C GLU A 361 -0.23 -12.96 -16.18
N MET A 362 0.13 -13.09 -14.91
CA MET A 362 -0.53 -12.35 -13.81
C MET A 362 -0.28 -10.85 -13.91
N VAL A 363 0.97 -10.45 -14.13
CA VAL A 363 1.32 -9.03 -14.30
C VAL A 363 0.65 -8.46 -15.54
N ALA A 364 0.68 -9.17 -16.69
CA ALA A 364 0.02 -8.71 -17.91
C ALA A 364 -1.49 -8.52 -17.71
N ARG A 365 -2.17 -9.47 -17.05
CA ARG A 365 -3.60 -9.37 -16.74
C ARG A 365 -3.91 -8.15 -15.85
N ASN A 366 -3.12 -7.95 -14.80
CA ASN A 366 -3.30 -6.79 -13.92
C ASN A 366 -3.04 -5.47 -14.64
N MET A 367 -2.01 -5.42 -15.50
CA MET A 367 -1.76 -4.25 -16.31
C MET A 367 -2.89 -3.94 -17.29
N GLU A 368 -3.50 -4.98 -17.87
CA GLU A 368 -4.67 -4.83 -18.74
C GLU A 368 -5.87 -4.27 -17.97
N ASN A 369 -6.15 -4.83 -16.79
CA ASN A 369 -7.25 -4.39 -15.94
C ASN A 369 -7.08 -2.95 -15.46
N GLN A 370 -5.86 -2.55 -15.05
CA GLN A 370 -5.61 -1.26 -14.43
C GLN A 370 -5.27 -0.14 -15.42
N PHE A 371 -4.58 -0.47 -16.52
CA PHE A 371 -4.05 0.53 -17.48
C PHE A 371 -4.50 0.28 -18.93
N GLY A 372 -5.32 -0.75 -19.18
CA GLY A 372 -5.85 -1.11 -20.48
C GLY A 372 -4.95 -2.02 -21.33
N ALA A 373 -5.57 -2.67 -22.32
CA ALA A 373 -4.92 -3.67 -23.18
C ALA A 373 -3.66 -3.17 -23.90
N ALA A 374 -3.61 -1.89 -24.27
CA ALA A 374 -2.44 -1.31 -24.91
C ALA A 374 -1.20 -1.35 -23.99
N LYS A 375 -1.37 -1.11 -22.69
CA LYS A 375 -0.27 -1.12 -21.74
C LYS A 375 0.21 -2.54 -21.44
N ALA A 376 -0.71 -3.50 -21.34
CA ALA A 376 -0.37 -4.92 -21.20
C ALA A 376 0.41 -5.46 -22.41
N ALA A 377 -0.01 -5.10 -23.62
CA ALA A 377 0.69 -5.47 -24.86
C ALA A 377 2.10 -4.86 -24.94
N GLU A 378 2.24 -3.58 -24.55
CA GLU A 378 3.55 -2.92 -24.44
C GLU A 378 4.47 -3.69 -23.47
N PHE A 379 3.96 -4.05 -22.29
CA PHE A 379 4.70 -4.82 -21.29
C PHE A 379 5.15 -6.18 -21.84
N GLN A 380 4.24 -6.96 -22.41
CA GLN A 380 4.56 -8.29 -22.95
C GLN A 380 5.61 -8.20 -24.07
N SER A 381 5.46 -7.24 -24.98
CA SER A 381 6.42 -7.03 -26.07
C SER A 381 7.81 -6.65 -25.54
N LYS A 382 7.89 -5.75 -24.55
CA LYS A 382 9.15 -5.36 -23.95
C LYS A 382 9.79 -6.51 -23.15
N TYR A 383 8.99 -7.23 -22.35
CA TYR A 383 9.45 -8.38 -21.59
C TYR A 383 10.07 -9.46 -22.49
N ALA A 384 9.40 -9.80 -23.60
CA ALA A 384 9.90 -10.79 -24.56
C ALA A 384 11.21 -10.37 -25.26
N SER A 385 11.52 -9.07 -25.28
CA SER A 385 12.75 -8.53 -25.89
C SER A 385 13.98 -8.57 -24.98
N PHE A 386 13.79 -8.77 -23.67
CA PHE A 386 14.87 -8.79 -22.68
C PHE A 386 15.49 -10.19 -22.50
N GLY A 387 16.75 -10.23 -22.04
CA GLY A 387 17.36 -11.48 -21.60
C GLY A 387 16.78 -11.99 -20.27
N VAL A 388 16.98 -13.27 -19.94
CA VAL A 388 16.38 -13.92 -18.74
C VAL A 388 16.61 -13.15 -17.43
N ALA A 389 17.82 -12.59 -17.23
CA ALA A 389 18.13 -11.84 -16.02
C ALA A 389 17.38 -10.49 -15.95
N GLU A 390 17.27 -9.80 -17.07
CA GLU A 390 16.58 -8.51 -17.20
C GLU A 390 15.06 -8.68 -17.13
N GLN A 391 14.55 -9.78 -17.68
CA GLN A 391 13.15 -10.18 -17.61
C GLN A 391 12.64 -10.20 -16.18
N GLN A 392 13.37 -10.84 -15.26
CA GLN A 392 12.93 -10.90 -13.86
C GLN A 392 12.87 -9.50 -13.22
N SER A 393 13.87 -8.65 -13.48
CA SER A 393 13.87 -7.28 -12.96
C SER A 393 12.71 -6.47 -13.53
N TYR A 394 12.45 -6.59 -14.83
CA TYR A 394 11.35 -5.89 -15.50
C TYR A 394 9.98 -6.38 -15.02
N LEU A 395 9.81 -7.69 -14.79
CA LEU A 395 8.60 -8.27 -14.21
C LEU A 395 8.30 -7.67 -12.83
N GLN A 396 9.29 -7.67 -11.94
CA GLN A 396 9.12 -7.15 -10.57
C GLN A 396 8.86 -5.64 -10.57
N GLN A 397 9.48 -4.89 -11.48
CA GLN A 397 9.21 -3.46 -11.63
C GLN A 397 7.74 -3.19 -12.01
N ASN A 398 7.18 -3.97 -12.94
CA ASN A 398 5.79 -3.77 -13.37
C ASN A 398 4.79 -4.32 -12.34
N ALA A 399 5.11 -5.40 -11.64
CA ALA A 399 4.33 -5.88 -10.49
C ALA A 399 4.26 -4.81 -9.39
N ALA A 400 5.40 -4.22 -9.03
CA ALA A 400 5.46 -3.12 -8.08
C ALA A 400 4.63 -1.90 -8.53
N MET A 401 4.72 -1.53 -9.80
CA MET A 401 3.92 -0.43 -10.37
C MET A 401 2.42 -0.66 -10.19
N CYS A 402 1.93 -1.89 -10.45
CA CYS A 402 0.51 -2.20 -10.28
C CYS A 402 0.07 -1.97 -8.81
N VAL A 403 0.85 -2.48 -7.85
CA VAL A 403 0.59 -2.30 -6.41
C VAL A 403 0.68 -0.84 -5.97
N GLN A 404 1.74 -0.15 -6.37
CA GLN A 404 2.07 1.21 -5.90
C GLN A 404 1.15 2.28 -6.49
N SER A 405 0.51 2.01 -7.63
CA SER A 405 -0.47 2.91 -8.26
C SER A 405 -1.90 2.76 -7.70
N CYS A 406 -2.13 1.83 -6.77
CA CYS A 406 -3.40 1.66 -6.08
C CYS A 406 -3.45 2.47 -4.77
N ALA A 407 -4.56 3.16 -4.54
CA ALA A 407 -4.80 3.83 -3.27
C ALA A 407 -5.10 2.79 -2.17
N PRO A 408 -4.53 2.85 -0.96
CA PRO A 408 -4.72 1.81 0.06
C PRO A 408 -6.05 2.00 0.82
N VAL A 409 -7.13 2.20 0.08
CA VAL A 409 -8.51 2.38 0.53
C VAL A 409 -9.45 1.64 -0.42
N SER A 410 -10.72 1.55 -0.05
CA SER A 410 -11.77 1.10 -0.95
C SER A 410 -12.19 2.26 -1.85
N TYR A 411 -12.33 2.02 -3.15
CA TYR A 411 -12.82 3.05 -4.08
C TYR A 411 -14.33 3.25 -3.92
N GLY A 412 -14.75 4.51 -3.73
CA GLY A 412 -16.16 4.92 -3.69
C GLY A 412 -16.63 5.42 -5.05
N ASN A 413 -17.95 5.50 -5.25
CA ASN A 413 -18.55 6.08 -6.46
C ASN A 413 -18.13 5.43 -7.80
N VAL A 414 -17.76 4.15 -7.78
CA VAL A 414 -17.41 3.36 -8.97
C VAL A 414 -18.65 2.59 -9.41
N SER A 415 -18.91 2.55 -10.72
CA SER A 415 -20.05 1.85 -11.31
C SER A 415 -19.78 0.35 -11.20
N LYS A 416 -20.52 -0.37 -10.34
CA LYS A 416 -20.37 -1.84 -10.25
C LYS A 416 -20.92 -2.57 -11.46
#